data_AF-A0AAV1LRK2-F1
#
_entry.id   AF-A0AAV1LRK2-F1
#
_cell.length_a   1.000
_cell.length_b   1.000
_cell.length_c   1.000
_cell.angle_alpha   90.00
_cell.angle_beta   90.00
_cell.angle_gamma   90.00
#
_symmetry.space_group_name_H-M   'P 1'
#
loop_
_entity.id
_entity.type
_entity.pdbx_description
1 polymer ?
#
loop_
_entity_poly.entity_id
_entity_poly.type
_entity_poly.pdbx_seq_one_letter_code
_entity_poly.pdbx_strand_id
1 'polypeptide(L)'
;MRYLSQIFQTVHTIPKDAIIKNTEITCKSQKLLLECGLVRPTGSGLFTILPLARRVLNKQEALVIRCIEEAGAQRMSLPSLTVARL
;
A
#
# COMPACT_ATOMS: atom_id res chain seq x y z
N MET A 1 7.25 7.06 -16.27
CA MET A 1 5.97 7.81 -16.21
C MET A 1 6.21 9.17 -15.62
N ARG A 2 6.00 10.24 -16.40
CA ARG A 2 6.35 11.62 -16.02
C ARG A 2 5.12 12.50 -15.70
N TYR A 3 3.92 12.14 -16.16
CA TYR A 3 2.73 12.99 -16.07
C TYR A 3 1.64 12.40 -15.16
N LEU A 4 0.94 13.27 -14.42
CA LEU A 4 -0.21 12.91 -13.58
C LEU A 4 -1.41 12.42 -14.39
N SER A 5 -1.61 12.92 -15.61
CA SER A 5 -2.67 12.43 -16.51
C SER A 5 -2.53 10.95 -16.88
N GLN A 6 -1.35 10.38 -16.68
CA GLN A 6 -1.04 8.98 -17.01
C GLN A 6 -1.00 8.06 -15.77
N ILE A 7 -1.30 8.58 -14.58
CA ILE A 7 -1.34 7.78 -13.35
C ILE A 7 -2.78 7.65 -12.85
N PHE A 8 -3.17 6.44 -12.49
CA PHE A 8 -4.40 6.22 -11.79
C PHE A 8 -4.23 6.66 -10.32
N GLN A 9 -4.85 7.79 -9.96
CA GLN A 9 -4.84 8.31 -8.59
C GLN A 9 -6.22 8.89 -8.24
N THR A 10 -7.00 8.15 -7.45
CA THR A 10 -8.32 8.58 -6.98
C THR A 10 -8.16 9.35 -5.68
N VAL A 11 -7.91 10.65 -5.76
CA VAL A 11 -7.87 11.51 -4.56
C VAL A 11 -9.30 11.86 -4.16
N HIS A 12 -9.69 11.48 -2.94
CA HIS A 12 -10.98 11.87 -2.39
C HIS A 12 -10.83 13.20 -1.66
N THR A 13 -11.28 14.29 -2.28
CA THR A 13 -11.36 15.59 -1.62
C THR A 13 -12.60 15.63 -0.73
N ILE A 14 -12.41 15.48 0.58
CA ILE A 14 -13.49 15.72 1.54
C ILE A 14 -13.61 17.24 1.74
N PRO A 15 -14.76 17.86 1.44
CA PRO A 15 -14.96 19.28 1.69
C PRO A 15 -14.89 19.58 3.20
N LYS A 16 -14.41 20.77 3.56
CA LYS A 16 -14.18 21.17 4.97
C LYS A 16 -15.43 21.04 5.85
N ASP A 17 -16.61 21.20 5.25
CA ASP A 17 -17.91 21.19 5.96
C ASP A 17 -18.64 19.84 5.87
N ALA A 18 -18.01 18.80 5.31
CA ALA A 18 -18.64 17.49 5.19
C ALA A 18 -18.65 16.76 6.53
N ILE A 19 -19.85 16.40 7.00
CA ILE A 19 -20.04 15.48 8.12
C ILE A 19 -19.63 14.08 7.65
N ILE A 20 -18.40 13.69 7.97
CA ILE A 20 -17.87 12.40 7.55
C ILE A 20 -18.46 11.31 8.46
N LYS A 21 -19.45 10.56 7.97
CA LYS A 21 -19.91 9.31 8.60
C LYS A 21 -18.87 8.21 8.37
N ASN A 22 -17.68 8.37 8.95
CA ASN A 22 -16.62 7.35 8.89
C ASN A 22 -16.86 6.29 9.97
N THR A 23 -17.90 5.47 9.80
CA THR A 23 -18.19 4.39 10.77
C THR A 23 -17.15 3.27 10.70
N GLU A 24 -16.30 3.21 9.66
CA GLU A 24 -15.36 2.11 9.40
C GLU A 24 -13.87 2.50 9.49
N ILE A 25 -13.55 3.79 9.68
CA ILE A 25 -12.16 4.26 9.72
C ILE A 25 -11.72 4.45 11.18
N THR A 26 -10.98 3.46 11.68
CA THR A 26 -10.54 3.43 13.09
C THR A 26 -9.23 4.20 13.30
N CYS A 27 -8.41 4.38 12.26
CA CYS A 27 -7.07 4.96 12.38
C CYS A 27 -6.80 6.11 11.40
N LYS A 28 -6.00 7.09 11.84
CA LYS A 28 -5.57 8.25 11.03
C LYS A 28 -4.77 7.84 9.80
N SER A 29 -3.91 6.82 9.91
CA SER A 29 -3.13 6.33 8.76
C SER A 29 -4.03 5.72 7.70
N GLN A 30 -5.00 4.89 8.11
CA GLN A 30 -6.01 4.31 7.22
C GLN A 30 -6.81 5.40 6.50
N LYS A 31 -7.24 6.45 7.22
CA LYS A 31 -7.92 7.60 6.63
C LYS A 31 -7.09 8.23 5.51
N LEU A 32 -5.83 8.56 5.78
CA LEU A 32 -4.95 9.22 4.82
C LEU A 32 -4.61 8.33 3.62
N LEU A 33 -4.43 7.01 3.83
CA LEU A 33 -4.18 6.08 2.75
C LEU A 33 -5.35 6.00 1.74
N LEU A 34 -6.59 6.13 2.24
CA LEU A 34 -7.79 6.15 1.40
C LEU A 34 -7.96 7.51 0.71
N GLU A 35 -7.85 8.60 1.46
CA GLU A 35 -8.06 9.97 0.95
C GLU A 35 -7.03 10.36 -0.13
N CYS A 36 -5.76 9.99 0.06
CA CYS A 36 -4.68 10.29 -0.89
C CYS A 36 -4.69 9.38 -2.14
N GLY A 37 -5.62 8.42 -2.22
CA GLY A 37 -5.67 7.45 -3.32
C GLY A 37 -4.45 6.53 -3.35
N LEU A 38 -4.01 6.05 -2.18
CA LEU A 38 -2.88 5.13 -2.03
C LEU A 38 -3.32 3.66 -1.97
N VAL A 39 -4.46 3.38 -1.34
CA VAL A 39 -5.03 2.03 -1.28
C VAL A 39 -6.54 2.06 -1.52
N ARG A 40 -7.11 0.93 -1.93
CA ARG A 40 -8.57 0.75 -2.06
C ARG A 40 -8.99 -0.55 -1.38
N PRO A 41 -9.99 -0.56 -0.48
CA PRO A 41 -10.49 -1.79 0.13
C PRO A 41 -11.13 -2.67 -0.95
N THR A 42 -10.82 -3.97 -0.92
CA THR A 42 -11.36 -4.99 -1.86
C THR A 42 -12.17 -6.05 -1.12
N GLY A 43 -11.89 -6.24 0.17
CA GLY A 43 -12.64 -7.11 1.07
C GLY A 43 -12.20 -6.85 2.52
N SER A 44 -12.79 -7.56 3.49
CA SER A 44 -12.37 -7.43 4.88
C SER A 44 -10.90 -7.82 5.04
N GLY A 45 -10.07 -6.88 5.49
CA GLY A 45 -8.62 -7.05 5.61
C GLY A 45 -7.84 -7.08 4.28
N LEU A 46 -8.51 -6.93 3.14
CA LEU A 46 -7.88 -6.98 1.81
C LEU A 46 -7.90 -5.61 1.14
N PHE A 47 -6.72 -5.18 0.67
CA PHE A 47 -6.53 -3.88 0.04
C PHE A 47 -5.80 -4.03 -1.30
N THR A 48 -6.31 -3.31 -2.30
CA THR A 48 -5.59 -3.09 -3.56
C THR A 48 -4.62 -1.92 -3.38
N ILE A 49 -3.36 -2.15 -3.73
CA ILE A 49 -2.31 -1.12 -3.71
C ILE A 49 -2.38 -0.30 -5.01
N LEU A 50 -2.55 1.01 -4.89
CA LEU A 50 -2.61 1.91 -6.04
C LEU A 50 -1.21 2.32 -6.51
N PRO A 51 -1.05 2.83 -7.75
CA PRO A 51 0.26 3.07 -8.36
C PRO A 51 1.21 3.94 -7.53
N LEU A 52 0.71 4.95 -6.84
CA LEU A 52 1.53 5.82 -5.99
C LEU A 52 2.06 5.07 -4.75
N ALA A 53 1.21 4.28 -4.09
CA ALA A 53 1.62 3.43 -2.97
C ALA A 53 2.61 2.35 -3.41
N ARG A 54 2.43 1.77 -4.61
CA ARG A 54 3.38 0.79 -5.15
C ARG A 54 4.80 1.37 -5.29
N ARG A 55 4.93 2.64 -5.67
CA ARG A 55 6.24 3.32 -5.72
C ARG A 55 6.88 3.45 -4.34
N VAL A 56 6.09 3.74 -3.30
CA VAL A 56 6.58 3.81 -1.92
C VAL A 56 7.02 2.44 -1.43
N LEU A 57 6.21 1.40 -1.67
CA LEU A 57 6.55 0.02 -1.31
C LEU A 57 7.85 -0.43 -1.98
N ASN A 58 8.04 -0.14 -3.27
CA ASN A 58 9.30 -0.47 -3.96
C ASN A 58 10.52 0.21 -3.31
N LYS A 59 10.38 1.45 -2.83
CA LYS A 59 11.45 2.16 -2.11
C LYS A 59 11.75 1.52 -0.75
N GLN A 60 10.71 1.12 -0.03
CA GLN A 60 10.85 0.42 1.25
C GLN A 60 11.49 -0.95 1.06
N GLU A 61 11.04 -1.72 0.06
CA GLU A 61 11.63 -3.01 -0.30
C GLU A 61 13.12 -2.85 -0.64
N ALA A 62 13.48 -1.85 -1.45
CA ALA A 62 14.88 -1.57 -1.79
C ALA A 62 15.75 -1.26 -0.56
N LEU A 63 15.21 -0.55 0.43
CA LEU A 63 15.91 -0.30 1.69
C LEU A 63 16.13 -1.59 2.48
N VAL A 64 15.09 -2.41 2.61
CA VAL A 64 15.19 -3.70 3.32
C VAL A 64 16.20 -4.63 2.64
N ILE A 65 16.19 -4.71 1.30
CA ILE A 65 17.16 -5.50 0.53
C ILE A 65 18.58 -5.06 0.83
N ARG A 66 18.85 -3.75 0.80
CA ARG A 66 20.18 -3.22 1.13
C ARG A 66 20.62 -3.63 2.54
N CYS A 67 19.72 -3.53 3.53
CA CYS A 67 20.06 -3.94 4.89
C CYS A 67 20.34 -5.45 5.02
N ILE A 68 19.65 -6.30 4.26
CA ILE A 68 19.90 -7.74 4.19
C ILE A 68 21.31 -8.00 3.61
N GLU A 69 21.66 -7.32 2.52
CA GLU A 69 22.97 -7.42 1.88
C GLU A 69 24.10 -6.92 2.81
N GLU A 70 23.90 -5.77 3.47
CA GLU A 70 24.84 -5.20 4.44
C GLU A 70 25.08 -6.13 5.64
N ALA A 71 24.06 -6.89 6.05
CA ALA A 71 24.16 -7.89 7.10
C ALA A 71 24.80 -9.22 6.64
N GLY A 72 25.17 -9.36 5.36
CA GLY A 72 25.73 -10.59 4.79
C GLY A 72 24.71 -11.72 4.61
N ALA A 73 23.41 -11.41 4.65
CA ALA A 73 22.34 -12.38 4.47
C ALA A 73 21.95 -12.54 2.99
N GLN A 74 21.43 -13.72 2.63
CA GLN A 74 20.98 -14.02 1.27
C GLN A 74 19.45 -13.94 1.18
N ARG A 75 18.95 -13.23 0.18
CA ARG A 75 17.51 -13.18 -0.13
C ARG A 75 17.07 -14.49 -0.82
N MET A 76 15.93 -15.02 -0.37
CA MET A 76 15.23 -16.12 -1.03
C MET A 76 13.74 -15.81 -1.20
N SER A 77 13.11 -16.42 -2.20
CA SER A 77 11.65 -16.34 -2.40
C SER A 77 11.08 -17.74 -2.27
N LEU A 78 10.05 -17.88 -1.44
CA LEU A 78 9.31 -19.12 -1.23
C LEU A 78 7.91 -19.00 -1.83
N PRO A 79 7.30 -20.11 -2.25
CA PRO A 79 5.93 -20.10 -2.75
C PRO A 79 4.95 -19.70 -1.66
N SER A 80 3.90 -18.97 -2.04
CA SER A 80 2.83 -18.56 -1.12
C SER A 80 1.92 -19.70 -0.69
N LEU A 81 1.83 -20.75 -1.52
CA LEU A 81 1.11 -21.98 -1.23
C LEU A 81 2.11 -23.13 -1.10
N THR A 82 2.07 -23.82 0.03
CA THR A 82 2.90 -24.99 0.32
C THR A 82 2.05 -26.26 0.36
N VAL A 83 2.72 -27.41 0.23
CA VAL A 83 2.05 -28.70 0.40
C VAL A 83 1.49 -28.83 1.83
N ALA A 84 0.30 -29.39 1.95
CA ALA A 84 -0.35 -29.57 3.26
C ALA A 84 0.37 -30.57 4.17
N ARG A 85 1.22 -31.42 3.59
CA ARG A 85 2.05 -32.40 4.30
C ARG A 85 3.49 -32.22 3.86
N LEU A 86 4.37 -31.96 4.82
CA LEU A 86 5.83 -31.98 4.66
C LEU A 86 6.32 -33.41 4.46
#